data_AF-A0AAD8GD39-F1
#
_entry.id   AF-A0AAD8GD39-F1
#
_cell.length_a   1.000
_cell.length_b   1.000
_cell.length_c   1.000
_cell.angle_alpha   90.00
_cell.angle_beta   90.00
_cell.angle_gamma   90.00
#
_symmetry.space_group_name_H-M   'P 1'
#
loop_
_entity.id
_entity.type
_entity.pdbx_description
1 polymer ?
#
loop_
_entity_poly.entity_id
_entity_poly.type
_entity_poly.pdbx_seq_one_letter_code
_entity_poly.pdbx_strand_id
1 'polypeptide(L)'
;MSWVKAVPSFGDDVFDEDMDDINLQQKEWKSNMEKRIKDGYRDGMDAGKEASLQHGFNQGYKEGASRMGVIGQLKGILSALQSWCQLQKKNSNTTARVSHLLQEVDQQEERMTEKLKNCQQQTHMGELTDIIEEIGIAKPTQEPDSESCSNPKGTDYYNSDGEAGKNCCKSQITSSGSHKGCQPSSETVNVTQQNLGQLLMQCIDLVGELGLPAELMQHIHQLISTPL
;
A
#
# COMPACT_ATOMS: atom_id res chain seq x y z
N MET A 1 41.16 -79.02 -38.84
CA MET A 1 41.19 -77.54 -38.85
C MET A 1 39.76 -77.03 -38.73
N SER A 2 39.42 -76.35 -37.65
CA SER A 2 38.22 -75.51 -37.57
C SER A 2 38.41 -74.55 -36.40
N TRP A 3 38.80 -73.31 -36.71
CA TRP A 3 38.81 -72.21 -35.76
C TRP A 3 37.61 -71.33 -36.10
N VAL A 4 36.49 -71.56 -35.41
CA VAL A 4 35.46 -70.53 -35.25
C VAL A 4 35.27 -70.38 -33.76
N LYS A 5 35.95 -69.39 -33.20
CA LYS A 5 35.76 -68.94 -31.83
C LYS A 5 34.43 -68.19 -31.81
N ALA A 6 33.41 -68.78 -31.19
CA ALA A 6 32.16 -68.09 -30.93
C ALA A 6 32.46 -66.85 -30.08
N VAL A 7 32.09 -65.68 -30.57
CA VAL A 7 32.05 -64.44 -29.78
C VAL A 7 30.96 -64.66 -28.73
N PRO A 8 31.25 -64.54 -27.42
CA PRO A 8 30.19 -64.50 -26.44
C PRO A 8 29.40 -63.23 -26.72
N SER A 9 28.11 -63.41 -27.02
CA SER A 9 27.14 -62.32 -27.01
C SER A 9 26.99 -61.87 -25.56
N PHE A 10 27.93 -61.04 -25.09
CA PHE A 10 27.72 -60.18 -23.95
C PHE A 10 26.62 -59.22 -24.39
N GLY A 11 25.38 -59.56 -24.04
CA GLY A 11 24.27 -58.61 -23.98
C GLY A 11 24.51 -57.69 -22.80
N ASP A 12 25.60 -56.93 -22.88
CA ASP A 12 25.84 -55.77 -22.05
C ASP A 12 25.06 -54.67 -22.77
N ASP A 13 23.95 -54.24 -22.20
CA ASP A 13 23.23 -53.07 -22.67
C ASP A 13 24.11 -51.87 -22.29
N VAL A 14 25.10 -51.59 -23.15
CA VAL A 14 26.18 -50.62 -22.90
C VAL A 14 25.63 -49.17 -22.84
N PHE A 15 24.34 -48.97 -23.15
CA PHE A 15 23.67 -47.67 -23.11
C PHE A 15 22.29 -47.83 -22.49
N ASP A 16 22.16 -47.60 -21.18
CA ASP A 16 20.87 -47.31 -20.54
C ASP A 16 20.41 -45.91 -21.01
N GLU A 17 20.03 -45.79 -22.30
CA GLU A 17 19.61 -44.54 -22.94
C GLU A 17 18.42 -43.90 -22.20
N ASP A 18 17.52 -44.74 -21.67
CA ASP A 18 16.37 -44.33 -20.85
C ASP A 18 16.79 -43.79 -19.45
N MET A 19 17.90 -44.27 -18.87
CA MET A 19 18.38 -43.80 -17.57
C MET A 19 18.96 -42.40 -17.66
N ASP A 20 19.64 -42.08 -18.76
CA ASP A 20 20.15 -40.72 -19.02
C ASP A 20 18.99 -39.74 -19.24
N ASP A 21 17.93 -40.15 -19.93
CA ASP A 21 16.72 -39.34 -20.13
C ASP A 21 15.95 -39.11 -18.82
N ILE A 22 15.78 -40.12 -17.96
CA ILE A 22 15.13 -39.97 -16.65
C ILE A 22 15.95 -39.04 -15.73
N ASN A 23 17.28 -39.18 -15.73
CA ASN A 23 18.16 -38.31 -14.94
C ASN A 23 18.15 -36.86 -15.44
N LEU A 24 18.08 -36.66 -16.76
CA LEU A 24 17.91 -35.32 -17.36
C LEU A 24 16.59 -34.70 -16.93
N GLN A 25 15.47 -35.43 -17.06
CA GLN A 25 14.15 -34.97 -16.63
C GLN A 25 14.12 -34.62 -15.13
N GLN A 26 14.73 -35.43 -14.28
CA GLN A 26 14.79 -35.17 -12.84
C GLN A 26 15.62 -33.92 -12.51
N LYS A 27 16.74 -33.70 -13.23
CA LYS A 27 17.58 -32.49 -13.09
C LYS A 27 16.84 -31.24 -13.55
N GLU A 28 16.15 -31.29 -14.68
CA GLU A 28 15.33 -30.19 -15.19
C GLU A 28 14.19 -29.86 -14.24
N TRP A 29 13.49 -30.88 -13.73
CA TRP A 29 12.44 -30.71 -12.73
C TRP A 29 12.96 -30.02 -11.47
N LYS A 30 14.10 -30.48 -10.93
CA LYS A 30 14.72 -29.88 -9.74
C LYS A 30 15.10 -28.42 -9.99
N SER A 31 15.77 -28.14 -11.10
CA SER A 31 16.17 -26.77 -11.49
C SER A 31 14.96 -25.85 -11.65
N ASN A 32 13.89 -26.33 -12.30
CA ASN A 32 12.67 -25.56 -12.47
C ASN A 32 11.93 -25.34 -11.15
N MET A 33 11.95 -26.32 -10.24
CA MET A 33 11.38 -26.16 -8.90
C MET A 33 12.14 -25.10 -8.10
N GLU A 34 13.47 -25.15 -8.08
CA GLU A 34 14.31 -24.15 -7.41
C GLU A 34 14.09 -22.73 -7.97
N LYS A 35 13.92 -22.61 -9.30
CA LYS A 35 13.57 -21.33 -9.92
C LYS A 35 12.21 -20.82 -9.44
N ARG A 36 11.17 -21.68 -9.45
CA ARG A 36 9.82 -21.28 -8.99
C ARG A 36 9.80 -20.82 -7.53
N ILE A 37 10.61 -21.42 -6.66
CA ILE A 37 10.72 -20.98 -5.26
C ILE A 37 11.35 -19.58 -5.19
N LYS A 38 12.43 -19.33 -5.93
CA LYS A 38 13.11 -18.03 -5.98
C LYS A 38 12.22 -16.95 -6.59
N ASP A 39 11.50 -17.28 -7.65
CA ASP A 39 10.56 -16.38 -8.31
C ASP A 39 9.39 -16.05 -7.38
N GLY A 40 8.80 -17.05 -6.72
CA GLY A 40 7.74 -16.84 -5.73
C GLY A 40 8.17 -15.97 -4.54
N TYR A 41 9.42 -16.09 -4.08
CA TYR A 41 9.96 -15.20 -3.04
C TYR A 41 10.10 -13.76 -3.53
N ARG A 42 10.62 -13.55 -4.75
CA ARG A 42 10.74 -12.20 -5.35
C ARG A 42 9.38 -11.56 -5.54
N ASP A 43 8.43 -12.32 -6.11
CA ASP A 43 7.05 -11.90 -6.31
C ASP A 43 6.38 -11.54 -4.97
N GLY A 44 6.56 -12.36 -3.93
CA GLY A 44 6.03 -12.10 -2.60
C GLY A 44 6.61 -10.83 -1.97
N MET A 45 7.92 -10.61 -2.11
CA MET A 45 8.59 -9.40 -1.62
C MET A 45 8.07 -8.15 -2.34
N ASP A 46 7.92 -8.19 -3.65
CA ASP A 46 7.47 -7.04 -4.43
C ASP A 46 5.97 -6.78 -4.23
N ALA A 47 5.15 -7.83 -4.12
CA ALA A 47 3.74 -7.70 -3.74
C ALA A 47 3.56 -7.09 -2.35
N GLY A 48 4.42 -7.45 -1.38
CA GLY A 48 4.39 -6.87 -0.04
C GLY A 48 4.74 -5.38 -0.01
N LYS A 49 5.75 -4.97 -0.79
CA LYS A 49 6.12 -3.55 -0.95
C LYS A 49 4.98 -2.75 -1.56
N GLU A 50 4.41 -3.25 -2.65
CA GLU A 50 3.32 -2.58 -3.36
C GLU A 50 2.08 -2.47 -2.46
N ALA A 51 1.72 -3.54 -1.74
CA ALA A 51 0.58 -3.51 -0.82
C ALA A 51 0.76 -2.48 0.30
N SER A 52 1.97 -2.39 0.86
CA SER A 52 2.30 -1.41 1.91
C SER A 52 2.28 0.03 1.37
N LEU A 53 2.83 0.24 0.16
CA LEU A 53 2.81 1.53 -0.52
C LEU A 53 1.38 1.98 -0.81
N GLN A 54 0.56 1.10 -1.38
CA GLN A 54 -0.83 1.38 -1.71
C GLN A 54 -1.67 1.66 -0.45
N HIS A 55 -1.39 0.97 0.65
CA HIS A 55 -2.04 1.24 1.93
C HIS A 55 -1.74 2.66 2.41
N GLY A 56 -0.47 3.06 2.40
CA GLY A 56 -0.05 4.42 2.76
C GLY A 56 -0.65 5.48 1.83
N PHE A 57 -0.68 5.22 0.52
CA PHE A 57 -1.31 6.10 -0.45
C PHE A 57 -2.81 6.27 -0.18
N ASN A 58 -3.55 5.17 0.00
CA ASN A 58 -4.99 5.21 0.26
C ASN A 58 -5.32 6.00 1.53
N GLN A 59 -4.52 5.82 2.59
CA GLN A 59 -4.69 6.54 3.84
C GLN A 59 -4.42 8.04 3.65
N GLY A 60 -3.28 8.40 3.04
CA GLY A 60 -2.91 9.79 2.78
C GLY A 60 -3.90 10.49 1.83
N TYR A 61 -4.38 9.79 0.81
CA TYR A 61 -5.39 10.29 -0.12
C TYR A 61 -6.71 10.56 0.59
N LYS A 62 -7.20 9.61 1.41
CA LYS A 62 -8.45 9.79 2.17
C LYS A 62 -8.37 11.00 3.11
N GLU A 63 -7.27 11.12 3.85
CA GLU A 63 -7.09 12.23 4.79
C GLU A 63 -6.93 13.57 4.06
N GLY A 64 -6.10 13.62 3.02
CA GLY A 64 -5.90 14.83 2.21
C GLY A 64 -7.19 15.28 1.52
N ALA A 65 -7.93 14.35 0.90
CA ALA A 65 -9.17 14.65 0.20
C ALA A 65 -10.28 15.11 1.15
N SER A 66 -10.45 14.45 2.32
CA SER A 66 -11.44 14.87 3.32
C SER A 66 -11.19 16.31 3.78
N ARG A 67 -9.93 16.62 4.10
CA ARG A 67 -9.56 17.94 4.64
C ARG A 67 -9.56 19.05 3.58
N MET A 68 -9.06 18.76 2.38
CA MET A 68 -8.93 19.75 1.31
C MET A 68 -10.23 19.99 0.54
N GLY A 69 -11.16 19.02 0.54
CA GLY A 69 -12.42 19.12 -0.18
C GLY A 69 -13.30 20.30 0.26
N VAL A 70 -13.36 20.59 1.56
CA VAL A 70 -14.12 21.73 2.10
C VAL A 70 -13.44 23.07 1.75
N ILE A 71 -12.11 23.13 1.86
CA ILE A 71 -11.32 24.32 1.50
C ILE A 71 -11.49 24.65 0.02
N GLY A 72 -11.36 23.65 -0.86
CA GLY A 72 -11.53 23.82 -2.30
C GLY A 72 -12.92 24.33 -2.67
N GLN A 73 -13.97 23.80 -2.03
CA GLN A 73 -15.34 24.28 -2.25
C GLN A 73 -15.53 25.72 -1.78
N LEU A 74 -15.04 26.08 -0.57
CA LEU A 74 -15.11 27.44 -0.06
C LEU A 74 -14.38 28.43 -0.98
N LYS A 75 -13.18 28.07 -1.45
CA LYS A 75 -12.37 28.86 -2.37
C LYS A 75 -13.07 29.06 -3.72
N GLY A 76 -13.73 28.02 -4.24
CA GLY A 76 -14.55 28.09 -5.44
C GLY A 76 -15.75 29.05 -5.27
N ILE A 77 -16.46 28.96 -4.14
CA ILE A 77 -17.58 29.85 -3.81
C ILE A 77 -17.10 31.30 -3.72
N LEU A 78 -16.02 31.57 -2.99
CA LEU A 78 -15.48 32.93 -2.84
C LEU A 78 -14.96 33.51 -4.15
N SER A 79 -14.35 32.68 -5.01
CA SER A 79 -13.90 33.09 -6.33
C SER A 79 -15.10 33.46 -7.22
N ALA A 80 -16.17 32.68 -7.20
CA ALA A 80 -17.42 33.00 -7.90
C ALA A 80 -18.06 34.29 -7.37
N LEU A 81 -18.07 34.48 -6.04
CA LEU A 81 -18.55 35.72 -5.41
C LEU A 81 -17.71 36.92 -5.82
N GLN A 82 -16.39 36.78 -5.93
CA GLN A 82 -15.50 37.84 -6.36
C GLN A 82 -15.81 38.25 -7.81
N SER A 83 -15.93 37.29 -8.72
CA SER A 83 -16.31 37.55 -10.12
C SER A 83 -17.69 38.20 -10.23
N TRP A 84 -18.66 37.75 -9.42
CA TRP A 84 -19.99 38.35 -9.39
C TRP A 84 -19.98 39.79 -8.87
N CYS A 85 -19.24 40.09 -7.80
CA CYS A 85 -19.08 41.44 -7.26
C CYS A 85 -18.43 42.39 -8.28
N GLN A 86 -17.44 41.91 -9.04
CA GLN A 86 -16.80 42.67 -10.12
C GLN A 86 -17.77 42.98 -11.25
N LEU A 87 -18.59 42.01 -11.67
CA LEU A 87 -19.58 42.19 -12.73
C LEU A 87 -20.67 43.19 -12.35
N GLN A 88 -21.14 43.13 -11.10
CA GLN A 88 -22.18 44.00 -10.57
C GLN A 88 -21.69 45.42 -10.24
N LYS A 89 -20.39 45.71 -10.42
CA LYS A 89 -19.75 46.97 -9.98
C LYS A 89 -20.12 47.35 -8.54
N LYS A 90 -20.26 46.34 -7.66
CA LYS A 90 -20.59 46.57 -6.25
C LYS A 90 -19.48 47.37 -5.57
N ASN A 91 -19.81 47.99 -4.44
CA ASN A 91 -18.93 48.85 -3.66
C ASN A 91 -17.52 48.25 -3.52
N SER A 92 -16.49 49.07 -3.74
CA SER A 92 -15.08 48.68 -3.62
C SER A 92 -14.77 47.96 -2.30
N ASN A 93 -15.43 48.36 -1.21
CA ASN A 93 -15.31 47.74 0.11
C ASN A 93 -15.73 46.25 0.12
N THR A 94 -16.83 45.89 -0.53
CA THR A 94 -17.32 44.50 -0.54
C THR A 94 -16.41 43.60 -1.36
N THR A 95 -15.93 44.09 -2.50
CA THR A 95 -14.93 43.37 -3.32
C THR A 95 -13.61 43.17 -2.55
N ALA A 96 -13.20 44.17 -1.76
CA ALA A 96 -12.02 44.07 -0.89
C ALA A 96 -12.22 43.02 0.22
N ARG A 97 -13.40 42.99 0.86
CA ARG A 97 -13.75 41.95 1.87
C ARG A 97 -13.71 40.54 1.30
N VAL A 98 -14.27 40.32 0.11
CA VAL A 98 -14.22 39.01 -0.56
C VAL A 98 -12.77 38.61 -0.86
N SER A 99 -11.97 39.55 -1.36
CA SER A 99 -10.57 39.30 -1.70
C SER A 99 -9.73 38.99 -0.46
N HIS A 100 -9.96 39.69 0.64
CA HIS A 100 -9.34 39.41 1.94
C HIS A 100 -9.73 38.02 2.45
N LEU A 101 -11.02 37.66 2.41
CA LEU A 101 -11.48 36.35 2.85
C LEU A 101 -10.90 35.22 1.99
N LEU A 102 -10.77 35.42 0.68
CA LEU A 102 -10.13 34.47 -0.23
C LEU A 102 -8.66 34.26 0.14
N GLN A 103 -7.93 35.33 0.46
CA GLN A 103 -6.53 35.26 0.90
C GLN A 103 -6.38 34.48 2.22
N GLU A 104 -7.30 34.65 3.17
CA GLU A 104 -7.30 33.88 4.42
C GLU A 104 -7.54 32.38 4.18
N VAL A 105 -8.40 32.03 3.20
CA VAL A 105 -8.61 30.63 2.79
C VAL A 105 -7.37 30.05 2.14
N ASP A 106 -6.68 30.80 1.28
CA ASP A 106 -5.40 30.38 0.68
C ASP A 106 -4.34 30.11 1.76
N GLN A 107 -4.24 30.99 2.75
CA GLN A 107 -3.29 30.82 3.84
C GLN A 107 -3.65 29.63 4.75
N GLN A 108 -4.95 29.33 4.88
CA GLN A 108 -5.42 28.13 5.56
C GLN A 108 -5.10 26.84 4.78
N GLU A 109 -5.21 26.86 3.46
CA GLU A 109 -4.82 25.77 2.55
C GLU A 109 -3.33 25.44 2.70
N GLU A 110 -2.47 26.45 2.67
CA GLU A 110 -1.02 26.28 2.83
C GLU A 110 -0.67 25.70 4.20
N ARG A 111 -1.24 26.26 5.29
CA ARG A 111 -1.03 25.75 6.65
C ARG A 111 -1.45 24.29 6.79
N MET A 112 -2.54 23.89 6.15
CA MET A 112 -3.01 22.51 6.19
C MET A 112 -2.12 21.58 5.36
N THR A 113 -1.70 22.02 4.17
CA THR A 113 -0.81 21.28 3.29
C THR A 113 0.54 21.02 3.95
N GLU A 114 1.11 22.03 4.61
CA GLU A 114 2.38 21.92 5.30
C GLU A 114 2.32 20.93 6.46
N LYS A 115 1.22 20.93 7.23
CA LYS A 115 0.99 19.94 8.29
C LYS A 115 0.91 18.51 7.75
N LEU A 116 0.23 18.30 6.63
CA LEU A 116 0.12 16.99 5.99
C LEU A 116 1.49 16.47 5.55
N LYS A 117 2.34 17.34 4.97
CA LYS A 117 3.72 16.99 4.60
C LYS A 117 4.58 16.59 5.79
N ASN A 118 4.48 17.34 6.90
CA ASN A 118 5.29 17.10 8.09
C ASN A 118 4.89 15.82 8.85
N CYS A 119 3.64 15.38 8.75
CA CYS A 119 3.22 14.08 9.28
C CYS A 119 3.85 12.90 8.50
N GLN A 120 4.11 13.06 7.21
CA GLN A 120 4.67 12.00 6.36
C GLN A 120 6.14 11.68 6.70
N GLN A 121 6.93 12.68 7.11
CA GLN A 121 8.36 12.52 7.41
C GLN A 121 8.66 11.74 8.71
N GLN A 122 7.69 11.61 9.63
CA GLN A 122 7.89 10.90 10.90
C GLN A 122 7.78 9.38 10.81
N THR A 123 7.44 8.82 9.64
CA THR A 123 7.45 7.36 9.42
C THR A 123 8.89 6.91 9.16
N HIS A 124 9.69 6.91 10.22
CA HIS A 124 11.12 6.64 10.17
C HIS A 124 11.36 5.18 9.74
N MET A 125 12.01 5.00 8.59
CA MET A 125 12.46 3.72 8.02
C MET A 125 13.34 2.87 8.96
N GLY A 126 13.71 3.36 10.13
CA GLY A 126 14.47 2.60 11.13
C GLY A 126 13.77 1.33 11.61
N GLU A 127 12.44 1.33 11.75
CA GLU A 127 11.68 0.17 12.25
C GLU A 127 11.65 -1.02 11.28
N LEU A 128 11.92 -0.79 9.99
CA LEU A 128 11.92 -1.84 8.97
C LEU A 128 13.22 -2.63 8.94
N THR A 129 14.33 -2.03 9.38
CA THR A 129 15.65 -2.68 9.41
C THR A 129 15.67 -3.82 10.43
N ASP A 130 15.04 -3.64 11.58
CA ASP A 130 14.99 -4.64 12.65
C ASP A 130 14.15 -5.87 12.25
N ILE A 131 13.11 -5.68 11.44
CA ILE A 131 12.27 -6.78 10.94
C ILE A 131 13.01 -7.59 9.85
N ILE A 132 13.86 -6.94 9.05
CA ILE A 132 14.63 -7.61 8.00
C ILE A 132 15.75 -8.49 8.57
N GLU A 133 16.33 -8.13 9.72
CA GLU A 133 17.31 -8.98 10.41
C GLU A 133 16.67 -10.22 11.06
N GLU A 134 15.37 -10.19 11.39
CA GLU A 134 14.65 -11.31 12.03
C GLU A 134 14.08 -12.33 11.01
N ILE A 135 13.96 -11.96 9.73
CA ILE A 135 13.65 -12.92 8.66
C ILE A 135 14.95 -13.65 8.32
N GLY A 136 15.28 -14.66 9.11
CA GLY A 136 16.47 -15.52 9.00
C GLY A 136 16.56 -16.26 7.66
N ILE A 137 16.85 -15.56 6.58
CA ILE A 137 17.31 -16.15 5.32
C ILE A 137 18.77 -16.45 5.55
N ALA A 138 19.03 -17.69 5.97
CA ALA A 138 20.39 -18.23 6.02
C ALA A 138 21.12 -17.86 4.72
N LYS A 139 22.21 -17.12 4.88
CA LYS A 139 23.20 -16.87 3.82
C LYS A 139 23.58 -18.24 3.23
N PRO A 140 23.62 -18.42 1.90
CA PRO A 140 24.14 -19.66 1.34
C PRO A 140 25.66 -19.66 1.57
N THR A 141 26.08 -20.12 2.74
CA THR A 141 27.47 -20.41 3.00
C THR A 141 27.79 -21.69 2.25
N GLN A 142 28.84 -21.60 1.43
CA GLN A 142 29.46 -22.70 0.71
C GLN A 142 29.57 -23.95 1.58
N GLU A 143 29.32 -25.12 0.97
CA GLU A 143 29.64 -26.41 1.56
C GLU A 143 31.10 -26.44 2.04
N PRO A 144 31.35 -27.14 3.15
CA PRO A 144 32.10 -28.37 2.99
C PRO A 144 31.50 -29.56 3.77
N ASP A 145 31.51 -30.70 3.08
CA ASP A 145 31.79 -32.08 3.51
C ASP A 145 31.12 -32.68 4.76
N SER A 146 30.41 -33.78 4.48
CA SER A 146 30.22 -35.00 5.27
C SER A 146 29.66 -34.89 6.69
N GLU A 147 28.39 -35.29 6.86
CA GLU A 147 28.06 -36.43 7.74
C GLU A 147 26.60 -36.91 7.58
N SER A 148 26.51 -38.20 7.24
CA SER A 148 25.45 -39.19 7.46
C SER A 148 24.12 -38.74 8.09
N CYS A 149 23.03 -38.88 7.33
CA CYS A 149 21.71 -39.12 7.92
C CYS A 149 21.27 -40.55 7.60
N SER A 150 21.19 -41.36 8.66
CA SER A 150 20.77 -42.74 8.64
C SER A 150 19.26 -42.87 8.34
N ASN A 151 18.90 -43.89 7.57
CA ASN A 151 17.53 -44.34 7.31
C ASN A 151 16.64 -44.45 8.56
N PRO A 152 15.31 -44.44 8.36
CA PRO A 152 14.58 -45.66 8.67
C PRO A 152 13.73 -46.16 7.49
N LYS A 153 13.71 -47.49 7.36
CA LYS A 153 12.90 -48.26 6.42
C LYS A 153 11.41 -48.26 6.82
N GLY A 154 10.55 -48.20 5.81
CA GLY A 154 9.36 -49.05 5.69
C GLY A 154 8.02 -48.41 6.05
N THR A 155 7.14 -48.20 5.05
CA THR A 155 5.96 -49.06 4.76
C THR A 155 5.05 -48.40 3.71
N ASP A 156 4.91 -49.11 2.59
CA ASP A 156 3.69 -49.47 1.83
C ASP A 156 2.63 -48.46 1.31
N TYR A 157 2.47 -48.51 -0.03
CA TYR A 157 1.26 -48.67 -0.86
C TYR A 157 0.20 -47.53 -1.10
N TYR A 158 0.05 -47.22 -2.39
CA TYR A 158 -1.13 -46.97 -3.26
C TYR A 158 -2.35 -46.10 -2.88
N ASN A 159 -2.59 -45.11 -3.76
CA ASN A 159 -3.83 -44.62 -4.42
C ASN A 159 -4.99 -43.89 -3.70
N SER A 160 -5.43 -42.86 -4.44
CA SER A 160 -6.77 -42.32 -4.70
C SER A 160 -7.45 -41.33 -3.74
N ASP A 161 -7.79 -40.20 -4.37
CA ASP A 161 -9.02 -39.40 -4.28
C ASP A 161 -9.65 -39.14 -2.91
N GLY A 162 -9.63 -37.87 -2.51
CA GLY A 162 -10.46 -37.36 -1.43
C GLY A 162 -10.33 -35.84 -1.28
N GLU A 163 -11.35 -35.11 -1.70
CA GLU A 163 -11.55 -33.71 -1.33
C GLU A 163 -11.53 -33.53 0.20
N ALA A 164 -10.59 -32.75 0.70
CA ALA A 164 -10.70 -31.95 1.93
C ALA A 164 -9.61 -30.88 1.84
N GLY A 165 -9.91 -29.58 1.75
CA GLY A 165 -10.89 -28.90 2.54
C GLY A 165 -10.32 -28.56 3.91
N LYS A 166 -9.58 -27.44 3.94
CA LYS A 166 -9.26 -26.57 5.10
C LYS A 166 -7.86 -26.71 5.73
N ASN A 167 -7.37 -25.51 6.08
CA ASN A 167 -6.50 -25.11 7.20
C ASN A 167 -5.08 -25.69 7.36
N CYS A 168 -4.13 -25.16 6.58
CA CYS A 168 -2.72 -25.07 7.00
C CYS A 168 -2.22 -23.62 6.89
N CYS A 169 -2.68 -22.77 7.82
CA CYS A 169 -2.10 -21.47 8.18
C CYS A 169 -2.89 -20.94 9.39
N LYS A 170 -2.65 -21.53 10.56
CA LYS A 170 -3.10 -20.97 11.84
C LYS A 170 -1.92 -20.87 12.79
N SER A 171 -0.89 -20.14 12.37
CA SER A 171 -0.05 -19.40 13.31
C SER A 171 -0.78 -18.09 13.59
N GLN A 172 -1.38 -18.06 14.77
CA GLN A 172 -1.98 -16.88 15.34
C GLN A 172 -0.85 -15.87 15.61
N ILE A 173 -0.49 -15.07 14.61
CA ILE A 173 0.26 -13.84 14.85
C ILE A 173 -0.78 -12.86 15.39
N THR A 174 -0.96 -12.87 16.70
CA THR A 174 -1.53 -11.71 17.41
C THR A 174 -0.51 -10.59 17.35
N SER A 175 -0.32 -10.00 16.17
CA SER A 175 0.29 -8.69 16.05
C SER A 175 -0.80 -7.69 16.40
N SER A 176 -1.00 -7.50 17.71
CA SER A 176 -1.40 -6.23 18.28
C SER A 176 -0.28 -5.20 18.03
N GLY A 177 0.08 -5.00 16.77
CA GLY A 177 0.76 -3.81 16.31
C GLY A 177 -0.30 -2.74 16.25
N SER A 178 -0.46 -2.02 17.36
CA SER A 178 -1.20 -0.77 17.38
C SER A 178 -0.46 0.18 16.44
N HIS A 179 -0.71 0.08 15.13
CA HIS A 179 -0.46 1.16 14.19
C HIS A 179 -1.32 2.33 14.65
N LYS A 180 -0.78 3.12 15.58
CA LYS A 180 -1.22 4.49 15.77
C LYS A 180 -0.85 5.16 14.46
N GLY A 181 -1.80 5.14 13.50
CA GLY A 181 -1.71 5.96 12.31
C GLY A 181 -1.32 7.37 12.77
N CYS A 182 -0.40 7.99 12.03
CA CYS A 182 0.19 9.28 12.38
C CYS A 182 -0.93 10.27 12.69
N GLN A 183 -1.25 10.44 13.97
CA GLN A 183 -2.23 11.42 14.43
C GLN A 183 -1.43 12.69 14.62
N PRO A 184 -1.61 13.73 13.76
CA PRO A 184 -1.23 15.08 14.17
C PRO A 184 -1.80 15.32 15.58
N SER A 185 -1.02 15.96 16.45
CA SER A 185 -1.43 16.22 17.83
C SER A 185 -2.85 16.78 17.83
N SER A 186 -3.77 16.12 18.57
CA SER A 186 -5.21 16.39 18.52
C SER A 186 -5.53 17.89 18.64
N GLU A 187 -4.74 18.62 19.42
CA GLU A 187 -4.83 20.07 19.58
C GLU A 187 -4.63 20.86 18.28
N THR A 188 -3.65 20.48 17.44
CA THR A 188 -3.32 21.25 16.23
C THR A 188 -4.29 21.03 15.08
N VAL A 189 -4.95 19.86 15.02
CA VAL A 189 -6.04 19.57 14.08
C VAL A 189 -7.26 20.41 14.43
N ASN A 190 -7.60 20.45 15.73
CA ASN A 190 -8.74 21.19 16.25
C ASN A 190 -8.64 22.69 15.91
N VAL A 191 -7.47 23.31 16.07
CA VAL A 191 -7.27 24.72 15.73
C VAL A 191 -7.49 25.00 14.24
N THR A 192 -6.97 24.15 13.34
CA THR A 192 -7.21 24.33 11.89
C THR A 192 -8.66 24.11 11.50
N GLN A 193 -9.34 23.13 12.11
CA GLN A 193 -10.77 22.93 11.87
C GLN A 193 -11.61 24.11 12.38
N GLN A 194 -11.25 24.66 13.54
CA GLN A 194 -11.88 25.86 14.10
C GLN A 194 -11.70 27.07 13.19
N ASN A 195 -10.49 27.30 12.67
CA ASN A 195 -10.23 28.39 11.71
C ASN A 195 -11.06 28.24 10.44
N LEU A 196 -11.17 27.03 9.88
CA LEU A 196 -12.00 26.79 8.69
C LEU A 196 -13.49 27.05 8.97
N GLY A 197 -13.99 26.63 10.14
CA GLY A 197 -15.36 26.93 10.58
C GLY A 197 -15.64 28.43 10.68
N GLN A 198 -14.67 29.22 11.18
CA GLN A 198 -14.78 30.68 11.23
C GLN A 198 -14.84 31.30 9.82
N LEU A 199 -14.01 30.84 8.88
CA LEU A 199 -14.02 31.32 7.50
C LEU A 199 -15.35 31.00 6.79
N LEU A 200 -15.92 29.83 7.06
CA LEU A 200 -17.24 29.43 6.54
C LEU A 200 -18.35 30.33 7.08
N MET A 201 -18.35 30.64 8.39
CA MET A 201 -19.29 31.61 8.97
C MET A 201 -19.18 33.00 8.34
N GLN A 202 -17.95 33.50 8.19
CA GLN A 202 -17.72 34.80 7.53
C GLN A 202 -18.21 34.82 6.08
N CYS A 203 -18.11 33.69 5.37
CA CYS A 203 -18.65 33.55 4.02
C CYS A 203 -20.19 33.62 4.03
N ILE A 204 -20.86 32.97 4.98
CA ILE A 204 -22.33 33.03 5.12
C ILE A 204 -22.80 34.46 5.40
N ASP A 205 -22.15 35.15 6.34
CA ASP A 205 -22.49 36.54 6.67
C ASP A 205 -22.36 37.44 5.43
N LEU A 206 -21.28 37.26 4.66
CA LEU A 206 -21.04 38.01 3.44
C LEU A 206 -22.08 37.70 2.35
N VAL A 207 -22.49 36.43 2.19
CA VAL A 207 -23.56 36.03 1.26
C VAL A 207 -24.90 36.65 1.68
N GLY A 208 -25.20 36.69 2.97
CA GLY A 208 -26.39 37.33 3.53
C GLY A 208 -26.41 38.84 3.29
N GLU A 209 -25.31 39.54 3.56
CA GLU A 209 -25.16 40.97 3.27
C GLU A 209 -25.31 41.30 1.78
N LEU A 210 -24.89 40.39 0.90
CA LEU A 210 -24.98 40.57 -0.54
C LEU A 210 -26.39 40.35 -1.11
N GLY A 211 -27.32 39.82 -0.31
CA GLY A 211 -28.69 39.50 -0.71
C GLY A 211 -28.75 38.33 -1.70
N LEU A 212 -27.83 37.37 -1.59
CA LEU A 212 -27.73 36.22 -2.47
C LEU A 212 -28.74 35.11 -2.09
N PRO A 213 -29.00 34.16 -2.99
CA PRO A 213 -30.04 33.14 -2.81
C PRO A 213 -29.83 32.29 -1.54
N ALA A 214 -30.92 31.91 -0.88
CA ALA A 214 -30.88 31.13 0.36
C ALA A 214 -30.29 29.72 0.16
N GLU A 215 -30.40 29.19 -1.06
CA GLU A 215 -29.82 27.91 -1.46
C GLU A 215 -28.30 27.91 -1.32
N LEU A 216 -27.64 29.05 -1.60
CA LEU A 216 -26.19 29.19 -1.45
C LEU A 216 -25.79 29.18 0.02
N MET A 217 -26.54 29.86 0.89
CA MET A 217 -26.30 29.84 2.34
C MET A 217 -26.50 28.43 2.91
N GLN A 218 -27.53 27.71 2.47
CA GLN A 218 -27.78 26.33 2.88
C GLN A 218 -26.64 25.41 2.44
N HIS A 219 -26.10 25.58 1.23
CA HIS A 219 -24.96 24.82 0.75
C HIS A 219 -23.72 25.05 1.63
N ILE A 220 -23.41 26.31 1.98
CA ILE A 220 -22.26 26.61 2.86
C ILE A 220 -22.50 26.03 4.28
N HIS A 221 -23.73 26.06 4.79
CA HIS A 221 -24.10 25.39 6.05
C HIS A 221 -23.88 23.87 6.03
N GLN A 222 -24.12 23.21 4.89
CA GLN A 222 -23.84 21.78 4.75
C GLN A 222 -22.35 21.50 4.84
N LEU A 223 -21.49 22.38 4.28
CA LEU A 223 -20.03 22.24 4.36
C LEU A 223 -19.50 22.26 5.81
N ILE A 224 -20.16 23.01 6.68
CA ILE A 224 -19.83 23.08 8.11
C ILE A 224 -20.26 21.79 8.84
N SER A 225 -21.35 21.19 8.39
CA SER A 225 -21.94 19.99 9.03
C SER A 225 -21.30 18.69 8.53
N THR A 226 -20.56 18.72 7.42
CA THR A 226 -19.80 17.57 6.92
C THR A 226 -18.67 17.23 7.90
N PRO A 227 -18.66 16.03 8.49
CA PRO A 227 -17.56 15.61 9.37
C PRO A 227 -16.28 15.42 8.55
N LEU A 228 -15.20 16.08 8.97
CA LEU A 228 -13.83 15.93 8.43
C LEU A 228 -13.15 14.66 8.96
#